data_AF-A0A4R7VD00-F1
#
_entry.id   AF-A0A4R7VD00-F1
#
_cell.length_a   1.000
_cell.length_b   1.000
_cell.length_c   1.000
_cell.angle_alpha   90.00
_cell.angle_beta   90.00
_cell.angle_gamma   90.00
#
_symmetry.space_group_name_H-M   'P 1'
#
loop_
_entity.id
_entity.type
_entity.pdbx_description
1 polymer ?
#
loop_
_entity_poly.entity_id
_entity_poly.type
_entity_poly.pdbx_seq_one_letter_code
_entity_poly.pdbx_strand_id
1 'polypeptide(L)'
;MQDVEAVVEELADRDDAGLVVAACWYDVSNDRPNYLMSQFDVQNFLWLTLPQLLRDPPVDLDPMPTWREVVDEAAWFFERLDQPRYAAICRGPRTHEILASAQDAIRSFELYAQATHESGIMPPPGLRISWLDHPGPREQALYDAITRALERAIAAGELDPADDAKRLAVAATVLDQLPDGHTETMQDLMLAERMTTLGATFGSQTARELLVRVEPDVAKPLDLTPELLLAGTRPLGQVVHDRDGSGPLCAMAQKLGLLDEDLDRTDEGERALAHPVLLFEAVVGGFATPADRVAAQAALPLLCMLILADTIDVDMLLDRVAIVFFETGRGDAPWPSDSVRSAVYELLADMRTVGIVAEDRLTDFGRRVALTGIRTRAMQARDD
;
A
#
# COMPACT_ATOMS: atom_id res chain seq x y z
N MET A 1 27.24 21.36 14.06
CA MET A 1 25.77 21.24 13.97
C MET A 1 25.17 22.14 15.03
N GLN A 2 24.44 23.17 14.63
CA GLN A 2 23.72 24.01 15.59
C GLN A 2 22.50 23.28 16.12
N ASP A 3 22.07 23.69 17.30
CA ASP A 3 20.81 23.24 17.88
C ASP A 3 19.65 23.71 17.00
N VAL A 4 18.88 22.74 16.49
CA VAL A 4 17.79 23.02 15.55
C VAL A 4 16.71 23.86 16.22
N GLU A 5 16.41 23.59 17.49
CA GLU A 5 15.40 24.32 18.25
C GLU A 5 15.78 25.80 18.37
N ALA A 6 17.04 26.09 18.66
CA ALA A 6 17.54 27.48 18.74
C ALA A 6 17.46 28.21 17.39
N VAL A 7 17.69 27.52 16.27
CA VAL A 7 17.58 28.12 14.93
C VAL A 7 16.12 28.37 14.55
N VAL A 8 15.20 27.50 14.96
CA VAL A 8 13.75 27.67 14.75
C VAL A 8 13.21 28.84 15.59
N GLU A 9 13.66 28.98 16.84
CA GLU A 9 13.33 30.14 17.68
C GLU A 9 13.87 31.44 17.05
N GLU A 10 15.12 31.45 16.59
CA GLU A 10 15.70 32.59 15.86
C GLU A 10 14.87 32.92 14.61
N LEU A 11 14.38 31.91 13.90
CA LEU A 11 13.56 32.08 12.70
C LEU A 11 12.20 32.71 13.00
N ALA A 12 11.52 32.24 14.05
CA ALA A 12 10.22 32.76 14.46
C ALA A 12 10.28 34.23 14.94
N ASP A 13 11.41 34.64 15.51
CA ASP A 13 11.62 36.01 16.03
C ASP A 13 12.04 37.03 14.97
N ARG A 14 12.36 36.60 13.73
CA ARG A 14 12.87 37.48 12.67
C ARG A 14 11.78 38.32 12.01
N ASP A 15 10.81 37.66 11.41
CA ASP A 15 9.70 38.26 10.68
C ASP A 15 8.57 37.24 10.43
N ASP A 16 7.49 37.69 9.79
CA ASP A 16 6.31 36.86 9.50
C ASP A 16 6.66 35.68 8.55
N ALA A 17 7.65 35.84 7.66
CA ALA A 17 8.08 34.77 6.76
C ALA A 17 8.83 33.68 7.52
N GLY A 18 9.71 34.07 8.45
CA GLY A 18 10.37 33.18 9.39
C GLY A 18 9.37 32.44 10.28
N LEU A 19 8.32 33.12 10.76
CA LEU A 19 7.23 32.49 11.52
C LEU A 19 6.52 31.39 10.72
N VAL A 20 6.25 31.60 9.43
CA VAL A 20 5.65 30.57 8.55
C VAL A 20 6.56 29.34 8.42
N VAL A 21 7.87 29.53 8.23
CA VAL A 21 8.83 28.42 8.13
C VAL A 21 8.95 27.68 9.47
N ALA A 22 9.00 28.41 10.58
CA ALA A 22 9.04 27.82 11.93
C ALA A 22 7.77 27.00 12.22
N ALA A 23 6.59 27.52 11.87
CA ALA A 23 5.34 26.80 12.01
C ALA A 23 5.32 25.49 11.21
N CYS A 24 5.84 25.51 9.97
CA CYS A 24 5.98 24.28 9.20
C CYS A 24 6.95 23.29 9.82
N TRP A 25 8.07 23.77 10.38
CA TRP A 25 9.00 22.90 11.09
C TRP A 25 8.32 22.17 12.26
N TYR A 26 7.55 22.90 13.08
CA TYR A 26 6.81 22.31 14.20
C TYR A 26 5.78 21.28 13.73
N ASP A 27 5.04 21.57 12.66
CA ASP A 27 4.07 20.65 12.07
C ASP A 27 4.72 19.33 11.61
N VAL A 28 5.82 19.42 10.85
CA VAL A 28 6.52 18.24 10.31
C VAL A 28 7.24 17.46 11.42
N SER A 29 7.90 18.17 12.34
CA SER A 29 8.61 17.53 13.45
C SER A 29 7.65 16.86 14.43
N ASN A 30 6.43 17.38 14.59
CA ASN A 30 5.43 16.92 15.56
C ASN A 30 6.06 16.79 16.96
N ASP A 31 6.77 17.84 17.37
CA ASP A 31 7.53 17.95 18.63
C ASP A 31 8.58 16.85 18.88
N ARG A 32 9.00 16.13 17.84
CA ARG A 32 10.04 15.11 17.96
C ARG A 32 11.42 15.77 18.13
N PRO A 33 12.12 15.57 19.26
CA PRO A 33 13.42 16.17 19.49
C PRO A 33 14.43 15.60 18.50
N ASN A 34 15.31 16.46 17.96
CA ASN A 34 16.30 16.11 16.94
C ASN A 34 15.72 15.53 15.63
N TYR A 35 14.45 15.83 15.33
CA TYR A 35 13.92 15.53 14.02
C TYR A 35 14.76 16.20 12.93
N LEU A 36 15.08 15.47 11.87
CA LEU A 36 15.77 16.01 10.71
C LEU A 36 14.82 15.95 9.52
N MET A 37 14.48 17.09 8.93
CA MET A 37 13.72 17.11 7.69
C MET A 37 14.43 16.30 6.61
N SER A 38 13.67 15.45 5.94
CA SER A 38 14.05 14.82 4.68
C SER A 38 13.78 15.77 3.51
N GLN A 39 14.32 15.45 2.33
CA GLN A 39 13.96 16.16 1.11
C GLN A 39 12.45 16.13 0.86
N PHE A 40 11.78 15.03 1.17
CA PHE A 40 10.33 14.90 0.99
C PHE A 40 9.56 15.92 1.83
N ASP A 41 9.98 16.13 3.08
CA ASP A 41 9.36 17.13 3.96
C ASP A 41 9.54 18.55 3.41
N VAL A 42 10.75 18.87 2.93
CA VAL A 42 11.04 20.18 2.32
C VAL A 42 10.22 20.40 1.06
N GLN A 43 10.12 19.39 0.20
CA GLN A 43 9.33 19.44 -1.03
C GLN A 43 7.83 19.57 -0.72
N ASN A 44 7.28 18.81 0.22
CA ASN A 44 5.88 18.94 0.62
C ASN A 44 5.58 20.32 1.18
N PHE A 45 6.42 20.84 2.08
CA PHE A 45 6.26 22.19 2.58
C PHE A 45 6.20 23.22 1.45
N LEU A 46 7.23 23.25 0.59
CA LEU A 46 7.37 24.27 -0.43
C LEU A 46 6.37 24.11 -1.58
N TRP A 47 6.03 22.88 -1.96
CA TRP A 47 5.33 22.59 -3.21
C TRP A 47 3.87 22.18 -3.02
N LEU A 48 3.47 21.80 -1.80
CA LEU A 48 2.10 21.40 -1.49
C LEU A 48 1.47 22.30 -0.43
N THR A 49 2.12 22.47 0.72
CA THR A 49 1.57 23.22 1.86
C THR A 49 1.61 24.73 1.62
N LEU A 50 2.75 25.29 1.22
CA LEU A 50 2.89 26.73 1.00
C LEU A 50 1.94 27.27 -0.09
N PRO A 51 1.74 26.61 -1.25
CA PRO A 51 0.70 27.02 -2.20
C PRO A 51 -0.71 27.07 -1.60
N GLN A 52 -1.04 26.19 -0.66
CA GLN A 52 -2.35 26.21 0.02
C GLN A 52 -2.44 27.42 0.95
N LEU A 53 -1.43 27.67 1.77
CA LEU A 53 -1.37 28.84 2.66
C LEU A 53 -1.43 30.17 1.89
N LEU A 54 -0.84 30.24 0.70
CA LEU A 54 -0.90 31.45 -0.14
C LEU A 54 -2.28 31.70 -0.77
N ARG A 55 -3.10 30.65 -0.93
CA ARG A 55 -4.47 30.77 -1.43
C ARG A 55 -5.47 31.05 -0.31
N ASP A 56 -5.28 30.40 0.83
CA ASP A 56 -6.15 30.47 2.00
C ASP A 56 -5.29 30.72 3.25
N PRO A 57 -4.84 31.98 3.46
CA PRO A 57 -3.96 32.32 4.57
C PRO A 57 -4.69 32.20 5.91
N PRO A 58 -4.00 31.74 6.98
CA PRO A 58 -4.56 31.75 8.32
C PRO A 58 -5.00 33.16 8.74
N VAL A 59 -6.11 33.26 9.48
CA VAL A 59 -6.68 34.55 9.93
C VAL A 59 -5.68 35.39 10.74
N ASP A 60 -4.79 34.73 11.47
CA ASP A 60 -3.80 35.36 12.34
C ASP A 60 -2.53 35.83 11.59
N LEU A 61 -2.43 35.58 10.27
CA LEU A 61 -1.33 35.96 9.38
C LEU A 61 -1.86 36.86 8.25
N ASP A 62 -2.11 38.14 8.57
CA ASP A 62 -2.56 39.17 7.63
C ASP A 62 -1.70 40.46 7.72
N PRO A 63 -0.95 40.84 6.67
CA PRO A 63 -0.87 40.17 5.36
C PRO A 63 0.06 38.95 5.38
N MET A 64 -0.33 37.90 4.64
CA MET A 64 0.54 36.74 4.39
C MET A 64 1.82 37.18 3.64
N PRO A 65 3.01 36.76 4.11
CA PRO A 65 4.27 37.01 3.40
C PRO A 65 4.23 36.49 1.96
N THR A 66 4.99 37.12 1.07
CA THR A 66 5.13 36.61 -0.28
C THR A 66 5.89 35.29 -0.26
N TRP A 67 5.59 34.40 -1.22
CA TRP A 67 6.29 33.13 -1.32
C TRP A 67 7.81 33.27 -1.46
N ARG A 68 8.29 34.40 -2.02
CA ARG A 68 9.73 34.68 -2.17
C ARG A 68 10.39 34.91 -0.82
N GLU A 69 9.75 35.68 0.05
CA GLU A 69 10.25 35.92 1.42
C GLU A 69 10.31 34.61 2.21
N VAL A 70 9.25 33.78 2.13
CA VAL A 70 9.22 32.46 2.78
C VAL A 70 10.31 31.52 2.23
N VAL A 71 10.53 31.52 0.92
CA VAL A 71 11.59 30.71 0.28
C VAL A 71 12.98 31.18 0.70
N ASP A 72 13.21 32.48 0.80
CA ASP A 72 14.50 33.04 1.20
C ASP A 72 14.81 32.71 2.67
N GLU A 73 13.84 32.84 3.57
CA GLU A 73 13.98 32.47 4.98
C GLU A 73 14.13 30.94 5.16
N ALA A 74 13.40 30.12 4.39
CA ALA A 74 13.59 28.67 4.37
C ALA A 74 14.99 28.26 3.88
N ALA A 75 15.50 28.93 2.84
CA ALA A 75 16.85 28.65 2.34
C ALA A 75 17.93 29.07 3.36
N TRP A 76 17.75 30.23 4.00
CA TRP A 76 18.61 30.69 5.10
C TRP A 76 18.62 29.69 6.26
N PHE A 77 17.44 29.20 6.67
CA PHE A 77 17.29 28.17 7.71
C PHE A 77 18.11 26.91 7.40
N PHE A 78 17.99 26.36 6.19
CA PHE A 78 18.74 25.18 5.82
C PHE A 78 20.25 25.42 5.67
N GLU A 79 20.67 26.60 5.22
CA GLU A 79 22.10 26.98 5.23
C GLU A 79 22.66 27.04 6.65
N ARG A 80 21.87 27.55 7.60
CA ARG A 80 22.24 27.63 9.01
C ARG A 80 22.42 26.25 9.64
N LEU A 81 21.62 25.27 9.19
CA LEU A 81 21.70 23.86 9.59
C LEU A 81 22.73 23.04 8.81
N ASP A 82 23.55 23.65 7.95
CA ASP A 82 24.53 22.96 7.08
C ASP A 82 23.87 21.94 6.14
N GLN A 83 22.68 22.29 5.61
CA GLN A 83 21.90 21.51 4.65
C GLN A 83 21.82 22.22 3.29
N PRO A 84 22.96 22.43 2.58
CA PRO A 84 22.99 23.21 1.34
C PRO A 84 22.14 22.61 0.21
N ARG A 85 21.90 21.29 0.23
CA ARG A 85 21.00 20.62 -0.71
C ARG A 85 19.57 21.12 -0.57
N TYR A 86 19.05 21.27 0.65
CA TYR A 86 17.70 21.74 0.88
C TYR A 86 17.55 23.23 0.57
N ALA A 87 18.55 24.04 0.91
CA ALA A 87 18.59 25.44 0.49
C ALA A 87 18.58 25.60 -1.05
N ALA A 88 19.24 24.70 -1.77
CA ALA A 88 19.20 24.68 -3.24
C ALA A 88 17.81 24.28 -3.79
N ILE A 89 17.07 23.43 -3.09
CA ILE A 89 15.67 23.12 -3.43
C ILE A 89 14.81 24.37 -3.24
N CYS A 90 14.92 25.07 -2.11
CA CYS A 90 14.19 26.32 -1.86
C CYS A 90 14.35 27.32 -3.02
N ARG A 91 15.59 27.60 -3.41
CA ARG A 91 15.92 28.56 -4.48
C ARG A 91 15.85 27.99 -5.90
N GLY A 92 15.42 26.73 -6.03
CA GLY A 92 15.43 26.00 -7.28
C GLY A 92 14.42 26.53 -8.29
N PRO A 93 14.70 26.43 -9.60
CA PRO A 93 13.78 26.88 -10.64
C PRO A 93 12.42 26.16 -10.57
N ARG A 94 12.42 24.89 -10.15
CA ARG A 94 11.19 24.11 -9.98
C ARG A 94 10.30 24.64 -8.86
N THR A 95 10.88 24.99 -7.70
CA THR A 95 10.16 25.62 -6.59
C THR A 95 9.55 26.95 -7.02
N HIS A 96 10.30 27.76 -7.76
CA HIS A 96 9.78 29.01 -8.31
C HIS A 96 8.62 28.79 -9.29
N GLU A 97 8.71 27.80 -10.18
CA GLU A 97 7.65 27.46 -11.13
C GLU A 97 6.35 27.08 -10.40
N ILE A 98 6.45 26.18 -9.41
CA ILE A 98 5.31 25.71 -8.62
C ILE A 98 4.69 26.87 -7.86
N LEU A 99 5.48 27.63 -7.09
CA LEU A 99 4.98 28.73 -6.26
C LEU A 99 4.43 29.91 -7.08
N ALA A 100 4.99 30.18 -8.27
CA ALA A 100 4.44 31.17 -9.18
C ALA A 100 3.04 30.78 -9.70
N SER A 101 2.72 29.49 -9.72
CA SER A 101 1.41 28.97 -10.09
C SER A 101 0.45 28.77 -8.91
N ALA A 102 0.83 29.17 -7.68
CA ALA A 102 0.09 28.84 -6.46
C ALA A 102 -1.40 29.23 -6.47
N GLN A 103 -1.80 30.27 -7.21
CA GLN A 103 -3.21 30.70 -7.33
C GLN A 103 -4.05 29.76 -8.22
N ASP A 104 -3.41 28.95 -9.06
CA ASP A 104 -4.05 27.87 -9.83
C ASP A 104 -3.78 26.53 -9.15
N ALA A 105 -4.75 26.07 -8.36
CA ALA A 105 -4.59 24.87 -7.53
C ALA A 105 -4.30 23.61 -8.36
N ILE A 106 -4.91 23.47 -9.54
CA ILE A 106 -4.73 22.30 -10.40
C ILE A 106 -3.32 22.33 -10.98
N ARG A 107 -2.93 23.46 -11.59
CA ARG A 107 -1.59 23.60 -12.20
C ARG A 107 -0.47 23.43 -11.17
N SER A 108 -0.63 24.03 -9.99
CA SER A 108 0.34 23.91 -8.90
C SER A 108 0.49 22.45 -8.45
N PHE A 109 -0.62 21.70 -8.35
CA PHE A 109 -0.59 20.30 -7.95
C PHE A 109 0.03 19.41 -9.02
N GLU A 110 -0.27 19.62 -10.31
CA GLU A 110 0.36 18.88 -11.42
C GLU A 110 1.88 19.06 -11.43
N LEU A 111 2.36 20.31 -11.27
CA LEU A 111 3.78 20.61 -11.22
C LEU A 111 4.46 19.98 -9.99
N TYR A 112 3.79 20.01 -8.84
CA TYR A 112 4.23 19.30 -7.63
C TYR A 112 4.35 17.79 -7.89
N ALA A 113 3.30 17.14 -8.38
CA ALA A 113 3.29 15.69 -8.62
C ALA A 113 4.40 15.27 -9.59
N GLN A 114 4.61 16.05 -10.67
CA GLN A 114 5.69 15.83 -11.62
C GLN A 114 7.07 16.00 -10.96
N ALA A 115 7.29 17.10 -10.24
CA ALA A 115 8.58 17.39 -9.60
C ALA A 115 8.96 16.36 -8.53
N THR A 116 7.98 15.93 -7.74
CA THR A 116 8.14 14.90 -6.72
C THR A 116 8.48 13.54 -7.36
N HIS A 117 7.84 13.19 -8.48
CA HIS A 117 8.20 11.98 -9.24
C HIS A 117 9.63 12.06 -9.79
N GLU A 118 10.00 13.16 -10.45
CA GLU A 118 11.32 13.38 -11.04
C GLU A 118 12.46 13.40 -10.00
N SER A 119 12.15 13.72 -8.74
CA SER A 119 13.14 13.70 -7.67
C SER A 119 13.70 12.31 -7.35
N GLY A 120 12.96 11.24 -7.72
CA GLY A 120 13.35 9.85 -7.51
C GLY A 120 13.27 9.35 -6.06
N ILE A 121 12.91 10.22 -5.09
CA ILE A 121 12.91 9.87 -3.67
C ILE A 121 11.65 9.11 -3.24
N MET A 122 10.59 9.12 -4.06
CA MET A 122 9.35 8.42 -3.76
C MET A 122 9.53 6.91 -3.82
N PRO A 123 8.80 6.11 -3.01
CA PRO A 123 8.77 4.67 -3.17
C PRO A 123 8.46 4.28 -4.62
N PRO A 124 9.25 3.38 -5.23
CA PRO A 124 9.11 3.05 -6.65
C PRO A 124 7.84 2.23 -6.89
N PRO A 125 7.17 2.37 -8.05
CA PRO A 125 5.91 1.68 -8.34
C PRO A 125 6.03 0.14 -8.38
N GLY A 126 7.24 -0.39 -8.60
CA GLY A 126 7.50 -1.83 -8.52
C GLY A 126 7.45 -2.40 -7.10
N LEU A 127 7.46 -1.54 -6.08
CA LEU A 127 7.21 -1.90 -4.70
C LEU A 127 5.72 -2.24 -4.60
N ARG A 128 5.38 -3.52 -4.47
CA ARG A 128 3.99 -4.02 -4.45
C ARG A 128 3.27 -3.69 -3.13
N ILE A 129 3.31 -2.43 -2.73
CA ILE A 129 2.69 -1.86 -1.54
C ILE A 129 1.79 -0.74 -2.01
N SER A 130 0.48 -0.89 -1.82
CA SER A 130 -0.48 0.20 -2.02
C SER A 130 -0.50 1.04 -0.76
N TRP A 131 0.09 2.23 -0.78
CA TRP A 131 0.12 3.16 0.35
C TRP A 131 -1.30 3.69 0.64
N LEU A 132 -1.70 3.72 1.91
CA LEU A 132 -2.99 4.25 2.36
C LEU A 132 -2.96 5.78 2.37
N ASP A 133 -4.10 6.41 2.07
CA ASP A 133 -4.26 7.86 2.22
C ASP A 133 -4.10 8.33 3.68
N HIS A 134 -4.45 7.46 4.62
CA HIS A 134 -4.31 7.66 6.06
C HIS A 134 -3.49 6.51 6.65
N PRO A 135 -2.16 6.51 6.44
CA PRO A 135 -1.30 5.42 6.90
C PRO A 135 -1.23 5.42 8.43
N GLY A 136 -1.10 4.22 9.01
CA GLY A 136 -0.77 4.10 10.42
C GLY A 136 0.70 4.46 10.68
N PRO A 137 1.12 4.58 11.95
CA PRO A 137 2.47 4.98 12.31
C PRO A 137 3.57 4.07 11.73
N ARG A 138 3.33 2.76 11.56
CA ARG A 138 4.32 1.83 10.99
C ARG A 138 4.45 2.01 9.48
N GLU A 139 3.33 2.15 8.78
CA GLU A 139 3.33 2.43 7.36
C GLU A 139 4.00 3.77 7.05
N GLN A 140 3.67 4.83 7.80
CA GLN A 140 4.34 6.13 7.67
C GLN A 140 5.85 6.01 7.92
N ALA A 141 6.25 5.32 8.99
CA ALA A 141 7.67 5.13 9.29
C ALA A 141 8.42 4.36 8.20
N LEU A 142 7.79 3.37 7.57
CA LEU A 142 8.36 2.63 6.45
C LEU A 142 8.46 3.50 5.19
N TYR A 143 7.42 4.28 4.88
CA TYR A 143 7.42 5.24 3.80
C TYR A 143 8.59 6.24 3.96
N ASP A 144 8.72 6.83 5.14
CA ASP A 144 9.78 7.76 5.49
C ASP A 144 11.17 7.10 5.39
N ALA A 145 11.30 5.86 5.87
CA ALA A 145 12.56 5.11 5.82
C ALA A 145 13.01 4.83 4.38
N ILE A 146 12.10 4.41 3.50
CA ILE A 146 12.38 4.20 2.07
C ILE A 146 12.78 5.52 1.42
N THR A 147 12.00 6.56 1.66
CA THR A 147 12.23 7.88 1.06
C THR A 147 13.60 8.45 1.45
N ARG A 148 13.96 8.35 2.73
CA ARG A 148 15.28 8.75 3.24
C ARG A 148 16.41 7.87 2.71
N ALA A 149 16.18 6.59 2.50
CA ALA A 149 17.19 5.69 1.91
C ALA A 149 17.46 6.05 0.45
N LEU A 150 16.42 6.29 -0.34
CA LEU A 150 16.52 6.74 -1.73
C LEU A 150 17.22 8.11 -1.81
N GLU A 151 16.82 9.04 -0.96
CA GLU A 151 17.43 10.37 -0.86
C GLU A 151 18.94 10.28 -0.59
N ARG A 152 19.36 9.47 0.41
CA ARG A 152 20.78 9.28 0.74
C ARG A 152 21.56 8.69 -0.43
N ALA A 153 21.02 7.68 -1.10
CA ALA A 153 21.68 7.05 -2.25
C ALA A 153 21.84 8.02 -3.43
N ILE A 154 20.82 8.87 -3.69
CA ILE A 154 20.88 9.93 -4.70
C ILE A 154 21.91 11.00 -4.29
N ALA A 155 21.93 11.40 -3.02
CA ALA A 155 22.90 12.38 -2.50
C ALA A 155 24.35 11.90 -2.60
N ALA A 156 24.58 10.61 -2.41
CA ALA A 156 25.90 9.99 -2.58
C ALA A 156 26.31 9.81 -4.05
N GLY A 157 25.41 10.04 -5.01
CA GLY A 157 25.64 9.76 -6.43
C GLY A 157 25.65 8.27 -6.78
N GLU A 158 25.18 7.42 -5.86
CA GLU A 158 25.11 5.96 -6.02
C GLU A 158 23.86 5.52 -6.81
N LEU A 159 22.85 6.39 -6.84
CA LEU A 159 21.56 6.16 -7.46
C LEU A 159 21.19 7.31 -8.41
N ASP A 160 20.91 6.97 -9.67
CA ASP A 160 20.25 7.86 -10.61
C ASP A 160 18.74 7.88 -10.30
N PRO A 161 18.11 9.04 -10.08
CA PRO A 161 16.67 9.16 -9.87
C PRO A 161 15.80 8.47 -10.93
N ALA A 162 16.30 8.31 -12.17
CA ALA A 162 15.59 7.66 -13.26
C ALA A 162 15.76 6.12 -13.31
N ASP A 163 16.65 5.54 -12.49
CA ASP A 163 16.94 4.10 -12.48
C ASP A 163 16.01 3.34 -11.51
N ASP A 164 14.79 3.05 -11.98
CA ASP A 164 13.75 2.37 -11.19
C ASP A 164 14.17 1.00 -10.65
N ALA A 165 15.03 0.27 -11.37
CA ALA A 165 15.50 -1.04 -10.92
C ALA A 165 16.37 -0.92 -9.67
N LYS A 166 17.28 0.06 -9.64
CA LYS A 166 18.09 0.32 -8.43
C LYS A 166 17.28 0.95 -7.32
N ARG A 167 16.34 1.84 -7.64
CA ARG A 167 15.40 2.39 -6.64
C ARG A 167 14.63 1.26 -5.94
N LEU A 168 14.14 0.30 -6.72
CA LEU A 168 13.44 -0.88 -6.19
C LEU A 168 14.36 -1.73 -5.29
N ALA A 169 15.63 -1.93 -5.68
CA ALA A 169 16.58 -2.66 -4.85
C ALA A 169 16.88 -1.96 -3.51
N VAL A 170 17.01 -0.63 -3.51
CA VAL A 170 17.19 0.16 -2.27
C VAL A 170 15.94 0.06 -1.39
N ALA A 171 14.74 0.23 -1.95
CA ALA A 171 13.49 0.13 -1.22
C ALA A 171 13.26 -1.28 -0.64
N ALA A 172 13.56 -2.33 -1.41
CA ALA A 172 13.49 -3.73 -0.96
C ALA A 172 14.44 -4.00 0.23
N THR A 173 15.64 -3.42 0.19
CA THR A 173 16.59 -3.54 1.30
C THR A 173 16.04 -2.93 2.60
N VAL A 174 15.27 -1.84 2.52
CA VAL A 174 14.63 -1.23 3.69
C VAL A 174 13.50 -2.10 4.23
N LEU A 175 12.74 -2.77 3.36
CA LEU A 175 11.68 -3.70 3.78
C LEU A 175 12.24 -4.89 4.58
N ASP A 176 13.38 -5.41 4.14
CA ASP A 176 14.04 -6.57 4.75
C ASP A 176 14.85 -6.22 6.02
N GLN A 177 15.02 -4.94 6.34
CA GLN A 177 15.70 -4.52 7.55
C GLN A 177 14.87 -4.85 8.80
N LEU A 178 15.53 -5.43 9.79
CA LEU A 178 15.00 -5.59 11.12
C LEU A 178 15.05 -4.22 11.83
N PRO A 179 13.94 -3.72 12.39
CA PRO A 179 13.98 -2.62 13.32
C PRO A 179 14.83 -3.01 14.54
N ASP A 180 15.54 -2.04 15.12
CA ASP A 180 16.50 -2.28 16.21
C ASP A 180 15.90 -3.14 17.33
N GLY A 181 16.47 -4.32 17.55
CA GLY A 181 16.04 -5.24 18.62
C GLY A 181 14.81 -6.10 18.31
N HIS A 182 14.24 -6.03 17.11
CA HIS A 182 13.11 -6.84 16.68
C HIS A 182 13.54 -8.07 15.85
N THR A 183 12.78 -9.16 15.97
CA THR A 183 12.92 -10.35 15.11
C THR A 183 12.09 -10.25 13.83
N GLU A 184 11.20 -9.27 13.76
CA GLU A 184 10.21 -9.04 12.70
C GLU A 184 10.73 -7.98 11.73
N THR A 185 10.47 -8.15 10.43
CA THR A 185 10.83 -7.15 9.41
C THR A 185 9.91 -5.94 9.46
N MET A 186 10.29 -4.83 8.83
CA MET A 186 9.37 -3.67 8.69
C MET A 186 8.09 -4.04 7.93
N GLN A 187 8.17 -4.97 6.99
CA GLN A 187 7.00 -5.50 6.29
C GLN A 187 6.04 -6.23 7.24
N ASP A 188 6.57 -7.03 8.17
CA ASP A 188 5.76 -7.76 9.17
C ASP A 188 5.04 -6.78 10.10
N LEU A 189 5.74 -5.73 10.55
CA LEU A 189 5.14 -4.70 11.42
C LEU A 189 4.03 -3.91 10.72
N MET A 190 4.24 -3.54 9.45
CA MET A 190 3.21 -2.88 8.65
C MET A 190 2.01 -3.80 8.41
N LEU A 191 2.26 -5.09 8.14
CA LEU A 191 1.19 -6.07 7.97
C LEU A 191 0.35 -6.23 9.25
N ALA A 192 1.00 -6.30 10.42
CA ALA A 192 0.31 -6.38 11.71
C ALA A 192 -0.56 -5.13 11.99
N GLU A 193 -0.03 -3.93 11.71
CA GLU A 193 -0.78 -2.68 11.79
C GLU A 193 -2.00 -2.71 10.86
N ARG A 194 -1.81 -3.10 9.60
CA ARG A 194 -2.89 -3.17 8.61
C ARG A 194 -3.92 -4.23 8.92
N MET A 195 -3.54 -5.36 9.50
CA MET A 195 -4.48 -6.37 10.01
C MET A 195 -5.35 -5.81 11.15
N THR A 196 -4.76 -5.02 12.04
CA THR A 196 -5.48 -4.33 13.11
C THR A 196 -6.48 -3.32 12.55
N THR A 197 -6.03 -2.47 11.62
CA THR A 197 -6.87 -1.50 10.91
C THR A 197 -7.99 -2.19 10.14
N LEU A 198 -7.68 -3.27 9.39
CA LEU A 198 -8.65 -4.06 8.65
C LEU A 198 -9.76 -4.55 9.58
N GLY A 199 -9.43 -5.10 10.76
CA GLY A 199 -10.41 -5.55 11.75
C GLY A 199 -11.24 -4.42 12.40
N ALA A 200 -10.70 -3.21 12.50
CA ALA A 200 -11.44 -2.04 12.97
C ALA A 200 -12.44 -1.56 11.91
N THR A 201 -11.98 -1.43 10.66
CA THR A 201 -12.75 -0.82 9.57
C THR A 201 -13.73 -1.78 8.90
N PHE A 202 -13.59 -3.11 9.07
CA PHE A 202 -14.55 -4.07 8.52
C PHE A 202 -15.93 -4.00 9.19
N GLY A 203 -16.05 -3.40 10.38
CA GLY A 203 -17.34 -3.17 11.05
C GLY A 203 -18.04 -4.41 11.63
N SER A 204 -17.52 -5.63 11.40
CA SER A 204 -18.06 -6.89 11.96
C SER A 204 -17.20 -7.39 13.12
N GLN A 205 -17.85 -7.70 14.25
CA GLN A 205 -17.22 -8.37 15.39
C GLN A 205 -16.76 -9.77 15.02
N THR A 206 -17.59 -10.53 14.32
CA THR A 206 -17.26 -11.90 13.88
C THR A 206 -16.04 -11.90 12.95
N ALA A 207 -15.97 -10.99 11.98
CA ALA A 207 -14.79 -10.86 11.11
C ALA A 207 -13.53 -10.48 11.91
N ARG A 208 -13.65 -9.59 12.90
CA ARG A 208 -12.54 -9.22 13.79
C ARG A 208 -12.03 -10.41 14.59
N GLU A 209 -12.92 -11.22 15.16
CA GLU A 209 -12.56 -12.44 15.88
C GLU A 209 -11.83 -13.46 14.99
N LEU A 210 -12.29 -13.61 13.74
CA LEU A 210 -11.62 -14.46 12.75
C LEU A 210 -10.21 -13.94 12.42
N LEU A 211 -10.07 -12.63 12.16
CA LEU A 211 -8.79 -11.99 11.85
C LEU A 211 -7.78 -12.15 12.98
N VAL A 212 -8.18 -11.91 14.23
CA VAL A 212 -7.32 -12.09 15.42
C VAL A 212 -6.80 -13.52 15.53
N ARG A 213 -7.61 -14.52 15.18
CA ARG A 213 -7.21 -15.93 15.24
C ARG A 213 -6.22 -16.32 14.15
N VAL A 214 -6.33 -15.73 12.96
CA VAL A 214 -5.42 -16.05 11.82
C VAL A 214 -4.18 -15.17 11.78
N GLU A 215 -4.17 -14.03 12.48
CA GLU A 215 -3.06 -13.07 12.53
C GLU A 215 -1.68 -13.74 12.76
N PRO A 216 -1.50 -14.68 13.72
CA PRO A 216 -0.20 -15.31 13.94
C PRO A 216 0.31 -16.12 12.74
N ASP A 217 -0.60 -16.66 11.92
CA ASP A 217 -0.23 -17.38 10.69
C ASP A 217 0.00 -16.43 9.52
N VAL A 218 -0.76 -15.33 9.48
CA VAL A 218 -0.58 -14.24 8.51
C VAL A 218 0.77 -13.54 8.71
N ALA A 219 1.27 -13.41 9.94
CA ALA A 219 2.56 -12.78 10.21
C ALA A 219 3.80 -13.65 9.85
N LYS A 220 3.66 -14.98 9.74
CA LYS A 220 4.82 -15.86 9.48
C LYS A 220 5.28 -15.77 8.02
N PRO A 221 6.58 -15.73 7.70
CA PRO A 221 7.05 -15.82 6.31
C PRO A 221 6.42 -17.00 5.53
N LEU A 222 6.05 -16.75 4.27
CA LEU A 222 5.51 -17.81 3.42
C LEU A 222 6.67 -18.54 2.75
N ASP A 223 6.75 -19.85 2.98
CA ASP A 223 7.63 -20.72 2.21
C ASP A 223 6.93 -21.11 0.91
N LEU A 224 7.27 -20.40 -0.17
CA LEU A 224 6.75 -20.59 -1.54
C LEU A 224 7.83 -21.25 -2.41
N THR A 225 8.03 -22.56 -2.25
CA THR A 225 9.01 -23.27 -3.08
C THR A 225 8.53 -23.36 -4.54
N PRO A 226 9.45 -23.34 -5.53
CA PRO A 226 9.10 -23.53 -6.94
C PRO A 226 8.30 -24.81 -7.18
N GLU A 227 8.60 -25.89 -6.46
CA GLU A 227 7.92 -27.18 -6.57
C GLU A 227 6.46 -27.06 -6.11
N LEU A 228 6.20 -26.36 -5.00
CA LEU A 228 4.84 -26.16 -4.50
C LEU A 228 4.03 -25.29 -5.47
N LEU A 229 4.60 -24.19 -5.96
CA LEU A 229 3.96 -23.31 -6.93
C LEU A 229 3.62 -24.07 -8.22
N LEU A 230 4.57 -24.83 -8.76
CA LEU A 230 4.37 -25.65 -9.95
C LEU A 230 3.31 -26.73 -9.73
N ALA A 231 3.30 -27.39 -8.57
CA ALA A 231 2.33 -28.43 -8.28
C ALA A 231 0.91 -27.86 -8.14
N GLY A 232 0.75 -26.77 -7.40
CA GLY A 232 -0.55 -26.15 -7.13
C GLY A 232 -1.15 -25.42 -8.32
N THR A 233 -0.33 -24.82 -9.18
CA THR A 233 -0.81 -24.09 -10.37
C THR A 233 -0.90 -24.95 -11.65
N ARG A 234 -0.42 -26.21 -11.59
CA ARG A 234 -0.43 -27.15 -12.72
C ARG A 234 -1.79 -27.28 -13.42
N PRO A 235 -2.95 -27.39 -12.73
CA PRO A 235 -4.23 -27.56 -13.40
C PRO A 235 -4.53 -26.42 -14.37
N LEU A 236 -4.24 -25.17 -13.98
CA LEU A 236 -4.41 -24.00 -14.85
C LEU A 236 -3.41 -24.01 -16.02
N GLY A 237 -2.16 -24.40 -15.76
CA GLY A 237 -1.16 -24.54 -16.81
C GLY A 237 -1.53 -25.58 -17.87
N GLN A 238 -2.19 -26.68 -17.47
CA GLN A 238 -2.61 -27.74 -18.39
C GLN A 238 -3.78 -27.35 -19.30
N VAL A 239 -4.69 -26.51 -18.80
CA VAL A 239 -5.90 -26.11 -19.54
C VAL A 239 -5.61 -25.19 -20.69
N VAL A 240 -4.54 -24.39 -20.58
CA VAL A 240 -4.09 -23.54 -21.68
C VAL A 240 -3.49 -24.36 -22.84
N HIS A 241 -3.34 -25.69 -22.69
CA HIS A 241 -2.95 -26.60 -23.75
C HIS A 241 -4.11 -27.42 -24.32
N ASP A 242 -5.28 -27.43 -23.66
CA ASP A 242 -6.43 -28.26 -24.04
C ASP A 242 -7.49 -27.42 -24.75
N ARG A 243 -7.76 -27.72 -26.03
CA ARG A 243 -8.53 -26.83 -26.94
C ARG A 243 -10.04 -27.02 -26.89
N ASP A 244 -10.53 -27.95 -26.08
CA ASP A 244 -11.95 -28.27 -26.06
C ASP A 244 -12.77 -27.18 -25.35
N GLY A 245 -12.12 -26.29 -24.59
CA GLY A 245 -12.67 -24.99 -24.16
C GLY A 245 -13.85 -25.02 -23.19
N SER A 246 -14.41 -26.20 -22.91
CA SER A 246 -15.72 -26.33 -22.25
C SER A 246 -15.64 -26.82 -20.80
N GLY A 247 -14.50 -26.65 -20.13
CA GLY A 247 -14.26 -27.15 -18.77
C GLY A 247 -14.30 -26.07 -17.68
N PRO A 248 -14.53 -26.43 -16.41
CA PRO A 248 -14.52 -25.48 -15.28
C PRO A 248 -13.17 -24.78 -15.12
N LEU A 249 -12.07 -25.46 -15.44
CA LEU A 249 -10.75 -24.85 -15.46
C LEU A 249 -10.58 -23.81 -16.59
N CYS A 250 -11.28 -23.97 -17.72
CA CYS A 250 -11.23 -23.01 -18.82
C CYS A 250 -11.97 -21.73 -18.44
N ALA A 251 -13.16 -21.88 -17.86
CA ALA A 251 -13.91 -20.76 -17.28
C ALA A 251 -13.10 -20.05 -16.17
N MET A 252 -12.35 -20.80 -15.36
CA MET A 252 -11.44 -20.25 -14.38
C MET A 252 -10.30 -19.45 -15.02
N ALA A 253 -9.65 -19.99 -16.05
CA ALA A 253 -8.57 -19.29 -16.75
C ALA A 253 -9.06 -17.98 -17.39
N GLN A 254 -10.27 -17.95 -17.96
CA GLN A 254 -10.91 -16.72 -18.43
C GLN A 254 -11.21 -15.74 -17.28
N LYS A 255 -11.78 -16.24 -16.16
CA LYS A 255 -12.06 -15.43 -14.96
C LYS A 255 -10.80 -14.77 -14.39
N LEU A 256 -9.65 -15.44 -14.49
CA LEU A 256 -8.35 -14.94 -14.05
C LEU A 256 -7.65 -14.08 -15.13
N GLY A 257 -8.27 -13.84 -16.28
CA GLY A 257 -7.71 -13.03 -17.37
C GLY A 257 -6.58 -13.71 -18.15
N LEU A 258 -6.37 -15.01 -17.97
CA LEU A 258 -5.33 -15.78 -18.68
C LEU A 258 -5.74 -16.12 -20.11
N LEU A 259 -7.04 -16.23 -20.35
CA LEU A 259 -7.66 -16.46 -21.66
C LEU A 259 -8.70 -15.36 -21.92
N ASP A 260 -8.89 -15.01 -23.19
CA ASP A 260 -9.96 -14.12 -23.62
C ASP A 260 -11.28 -14.87 -23.92
N GLU A 261 -12.27 -14.15 -24.46
CA GLU A 261 -13.59 -14.70 -24.78
C GLU A 261 -13.55 -15.77 -25.89
N ASP A 262 -12.55 -15.69 -26.79
CA ASP A 262 -12.35 -16.61 -27.90
C ASP A 262 -11.45 -17.80 -27.52
N LEU A 263 -11.06 -17.89 -26.24
CA LEU A 263 -10.14 -18.90 -25.67
C LEU A 263 -8.70 -18.76 -26.16
N ASP A 264 -8.36 -17.61 -26.73
CA ASP A 264 -6.99 -17.25 -27.05
C ASP A 264 -6.28 -16.74 -25.79
N ARG A 265 -4.96 -16.91 -25.76
CA ARG A 265 -4.14 -16.50 -24.62
C ARG A 265 -3.94 -14.99 -24.65
N THR A 266 -4.18 -14.35 -23.52
CA THR A 266 -3.81 -12.95 -23.35
C THR A 266 -2.30 -12.81 -23.16
N ASP A 267 -1.77 -11.60 -23.35
CA ASP A 267 -0.37 -11.29 -23.04
C ASP A 267 -0.02 -11.56 -21.56
N GLU A 268 -1.01 -11.43 -20.68
CA GLU A 268 -0.88 -11.77 -19.26
C GLU A 268 -0.88 -13.28 -19.04
N GLY A 269 -1.73 -14.02 -19.75
CA GLY A 269 -1.74 -15.48 -19.76
C GLY A 269 -0.40 -16.08 -20.21
N GLU A 270 0.18 -15.59 -21.31
CA GLU A 270 1.49 -16.05 -21.79
C GLU A 270 2.61 -15.80 -20.77
N ARG A 271 2.63 -14.62 -20.14
CA ARG A 271 3.62 -14.32 -19.08
C ARG A 271 3.42 -15.18 -17.84
N ALA A 272 2.18 -15.36 -17.41
CA ALA A 272 1.86 -16.15 -16.22
C ALA A 272 2.27 -17.61 -16.37
N LEU A 273 2.11 -18.19 -17.56
CA LEU A 273 2.52 -19.58 -17.84
C LEU A 273 4.03 -19.77 -17.86
N ALA A 274 4.78 -18.75 -18.28
CA ALA A 274 6.24 -18.78 -18.24
C ALA A 274 6.80 -18.73 -16.81
N HIS A 275 6.03 -18.23 -15.84
CA HIS A 275 6.49 -17.96 -14.48
C HIS A 275 5.46 -18.39 -13.42
N PRO A 276 5.68 -19.51 -12.70
CA PRO A 276 4.72 -20.05 -11.72
C PRO A 276 4.30 -19.06 -10.62
N VAL A 277 5.17 -18.11 -10.28
CA VAL A 277 4.89 -17.03 -9.33
C VAL A 277 3.77 -16.12 -9.85
N LEU A 278 3.81 -15.73 -11.13
CA LEU A 278 2.78 -14.87 -11.73
C LEU A 278 1.43 -15.59 -11.81
N LEU A 279 1.43 -16.90 -12.11
CA LEU A 279 0.20 -17.70 -12.10
C LEU A 279 -0.39 -17.83 -10.69
N PHE A 280 0.46 -18.00 -9.68
CA PHE A 280 0.04 -17.95 -8.27
C PHE A 280 -0.54 -16.59 -7.89
N GLU A 281 0.08 -15.49 -8.31
CA GLU A 281 -0.44 -14.14 -8.07
C GLU A 281 -1.81 -13.94 -8.71
N ALA A 282 -2.03 -14.42 -9.93
CA ALA A 282 -3.35 -14.38 -10.59
C ALA A 282 -4.40 -15.16 -9.77
N VAL A 283 -4.06 -16.38 -9.32
CA VAL A 283 -4.92 -17.20 -8.45
C VAL A 283 -5.27 -16.48 -7.15
N VAL A 284 -4.27 -15.90 -6.47
CA VAL A 284 -4.48 -15.14 -5.24
C VAL A 284 -5.37 -13.93 -5.50
N GLY A 285 -5.10 -13.15 -6.55
CA GLY A 285 -5.88 -11.96 -6.91
C GLY A 285 -7.35 -12.28 -7.17
N GLY A 286 -7.65 -13.35 -7.91
CA GLY A 286 -9.03 -13.75 -8.22
C GLY A 286 -9.86 -14.14 -7.00
N PHE A 287 -9.24 -14.72 -5.97
CA PHE A 287 -9.93 -15.14 -4.74
C PHE A 287 -9.87 -14.11 -3.61
N ALA A 288 -8.78 -13.35 -3.52
CA ALA A 288 -8.61 -12.29 -2.53
C ALA A 288 -9.44 -11.06 -2.91
N THR A 289 -9.53 -10.72 -4.18
CA THR A 289 -10.31 -9.58 -4.68
C THR A 289 -11.17 -9.96 -5.88
N PRO A 290 -12.24 -10.75 -5.65
CA PRO A 290 -13.24 -11.02 -6.68
C PRO A 290 -13.81 -9.73 -7.27
N ALA A 291 -14.13 -9.75 -8.58
CA ALA A 291 -14.79 -8.63 -9.26
C ALA A 291 -16.23 -8.40 -8.75
N ASP A 292 -16.95 -9.47 -8.40
CA ASP A 292 -18.27 -9.35 -7.80
C ASP A 292 -18.18 -8.80 -6.37
N ARG A 293 -18.95 -7.76 -6.07
CA ARG A 293 -18.90 -7.06 -4.77
C ARG A 293 -19.34 -7.96 -3.62
N VAL A 294 -20.32 -8.86 -3.83
CA VAL A 294 -20.80 -9.77 -2.78
C VAL A 294 -19.75 -10.84 -2.50
N ALA A 295 -19.16 -11.43 -3.55
CA ALA A 295 -18.04 -12.36 -3.44
C ALA A 295 -16.82 -11.72 -2.77
N ALA A 296 -16.50 -10.48 -3.11
CA ALA A 296 -15.43 -9.75 -2.43
C ALA A 296 -15.70 -9.64 -0.93
N GLN A 297 -16.90 -9.27 -0.53
CA GLN A 297 -17.23 -9.16 0.90
C GLN A 297 -17.23 -10.52 1.62
N ALA A 298 -17.61 -11.60 0.93
CA ALA A 298 -17.61 -12.95 1.48
C ALA A 298 -16.20 -13.57 1.54
N ALA A 299 -15.28 -13.16 0.67
CA ALA A 299 -13.98 -13.80 0.52
C ALA A 299 -13.10 -13.69 1.77
N LEU A 300 -13.05 -12.54 2.44
CA LEU A 300 -12.22 -12.39 3.66
C LEU A 300 -12.64 -13.35 4.80
N PRO A 301 -13.89 -13.32 5.27
CA PRO A 301 -14.33 -14.25 6.31
C PRO A 301 -14.23 -15.70 5.86
N LEU A 302 -14.50 -16.01 4.58
CA LEU A 302 -14.33 -17.34 4.02
C LEU A 302 -12.87 -17.83 4.14
N LEU A 303 -11.90 -17.04 3.66
CA LEU A 303 -10.47 -17.39 3.75
C LEU A 303 -10.01 -17.60 5.20
N CYS A 304 -10.45 -16.74 6.13
CA CYS A 304 -10.11 -16.90 7.55
C CYS A 304 -10.66 -18.21 8.11
N MET A 305 -11.92 -18.53 7.81
CA MET A 305 -12.53 -19.78 8.29
C MET A 305 -11.90 -21.02 7.67
N LEU A 306 -11.55 -20.99 6.38
CA LEU A 306 -10.86 -22.10 5.73
C LEU A 306 -9.49 -22.40 6.37
N ILE A 307 -8.78 -21.38 6.85
CA ILE A 307 -7.52 -21.55 7.58
C ILE A 307 -7.74 -22.16 8.97
N LEU A 308 -8.82 -21.76 9.64
CA LEU A 308 -9.13 -22.18 11.02
C LEU A 308 -9.86 -23.53 11.10
N ALA A 309 -10.43 -24.00 10.00
CA ALA A 309 -11.24 -25.22 9.97
C ALA A 309 -10.40 -26.46 9.64
N ASP A 310 -10.63 -27.54 10.40
CA ASP A 310 -10.06 -28.85 10.08
C ASP A 310 -10.75 -29.49 8.87
N THR A 311 -12.04 -29.24 8.70
CA THR A 311 -12.91 -29.71 7.62
C THR A 311 -13.87 -28.61 7.18
N ILE A 312 -14.18 -28.59 5.89
CA ILE A 312 -15.04 -27.59 5.24
C ILE A 312 -16.49 -28.05 5.35
N ASP A 313 -17.21 -27.45 6.29
CA ASP A 313 -18.67 -27.52 6.38
C ASP A 313 -19.27 -26.27 5.73
N VAL A 314 -19.89 -26.43 4.57
CA VAL A 314 -20.38 -25.30 3.77
C VAL A 314 -21.53 -24.56 4.45
N ASP A 315 -22.39 -25.26 5.21
CA ASP A 315 -23.49 -24.63 5.92
C ASP A 315 -22.95 -23.77 7.07
N MET A 316 -21.95 -24.27 7.81
CA MET A 316 -21.26 -23.49 8.83
C MET A 316 -20.57 -22.25 8.25
N LEU A 317 -19.92 -22.38 7.08
CA LEU A 317 -19.29 -21.25 6.40
C LEU A 317 -20.33 -20.20 5.99
N LEU A 318 -21.45 -20.63 5.41
CA LEU A 318 -22.54 -19.75 5.01
C LEU A 318 -23.14 -18.99 6.20
N ASP A 319 -23.39 -19.66 7.32
CA ASP A 319 -23.92 -19.03 8.53
C ASP A 319 -22.98 -17.94 9.06
N ARG A 320 -21.68 -18.22 9.07
CA ARG A 320 -20.68 -17.25 9.54
C ARG A 320 -20.50 -16.07 8.61
N VAL A 321 -20.50 -16.29 7.29
CA VAL A 321 -20.50 -15.18 6.31
C VAL A 321 -21.77 -14.34 6.47
N ALA A 322 -22.93 -14.96 6.67
CA ALA A 322 -24.19 -14.23 6.87
C ALA A 322 -24.15 -13.34 8.12
N ILE A 323 -23.58 -13.83 9.23
CA ILE A 323 -23.39 -13.03 10.45
C ILE A 323 -22.51 -11.81 10.16
N VAL A 324 -21.42 -11.97 9.41
CA VAL A 324 -20.53 -10.86 9.03
C VAL A 324 -21.28 -9.81 8.19
N PHE A 325 -22.09 -10.24 7.22
CA PHE A 325 -22.91 -9.31 6.42
C PHE A 325 -23.96 -8.58 7.26
N PHE A 326 -24.60 -9.29 8.19
CA PHE A 326 -25.57 -8.69 9.10
C PHE A 326 -24.94 -7.62 10.00
N GLU A 327 -23.79 -7.93 10.63
CA GLU A 327 -23.09 -6.99 11.52
C GLU A 327 -22.58 -5.73 10.80
N THR A 328 -22.29 -5.83 9.49
CA THR A 328 -21.87 -4.68 8.67
C THR A 328 -23.04 -3.83 8.15
N GLY A 329 -24.28 -4.16 8.50
CA GLY A 329 -25.47 -3.46 8.00
C GLY A 329 -25.74 -3.71 6.52
N ARG A 330 -25.17 -4.80 5.95
CA ARG A 330 -25.30 -5.18 4.54
C ARG A 330 -26.31 -6.30 4.30
N GLY A 331 -27.00 -6.75 5.34
CA GLY A 331 -28.06 -7.73 5.27
C GLY A 331 -29.21 -7.41 6.22
N ASP A 332 -30.43 -7.73 5.79
CA ASP A 332 -31.66 -7.50 6.58
C ASP A 332 -31.89 -8.56 7.67
N ALA A 333 -31.17 -9.68 7.62
CA ALA A 333 -31.30 -10.80 8.54
C ALA A 333 -29.97 -11.57 8.68
N PRO A 334 -29.77 -12.33 9.77
CA PRO A 334 -28.58 -13.17 9.96
C PRO A 334 -28.56 -14.43 9.06
N TRP A 335 -29.45 -14.50 8.06
CA TRP A 335 -29.51 -15.58 7.09
C TRP A 335 -28.86 -15.11 5.78
N PRO A 336 -28.05 -15.95 5.12
CA PRO A 336 -27.41 -15.56 3.87
C PRO A 336 -28.49 -15.32 2.81
N SER A 337 -28.44 -14.17 2.14
CA SER A 337 -29.24 -13.94 0.94
C SER A 337 -28.84 -14.94 -0.15
N ASP A 338 -29.71 -15.16 -1.13
CA ASP A 338 -29.40 -16.05 -2.26
C ASP A 338 -28.11 -15.60 -2.99
N SER A 339 -27.85 -14.29 -3.01
CA SER A 339 -26.62 -13.72 -3.58
C SER A 339 -25.38 -14.08 -2.78
N VAL A 340 -25.41 -13.97 -1.44
CA VAL A 340 -24.30 -14.39 -0.56
C VAL A 340 -24.06 -15.90 -0.71
N ARG A 341 -25.14 -16.68 -0.75
CA ARG A 341 -25.09 -18.13 -0.94
C ARG A 341 -24.42 -18.49 -2.27
N SER A 342 -24.84 -17.88 -3.38
CA SER A 342 -24.24 -18.10 -4.70
C SER A 342 -22.76 -17.75 -4.68
N ALA A 343 -22.39 -16.58 -4.14
CA ALA A 343 -21.01 -16.13 -4.07
C ALA A 343 -20.09 -17.08 -3.29
N VAL A 344 -20.53 -17.60 -2.14
CA VAL A 344 -19.75 -18.57 -1.36
C VAL A 344 -19.62 -19.90 -2.09
N TYR A 345 -20.69 -20.41 -2.69
CA TYR A 345 -20.63 -21.66 -3.46
C TYR A 345 -19.71 -21.55 -4.68
N GLU A 346 -19.78 -20.45 -5.42
CA GLU A 346 -18.92 -20.18 -6.57
C GLU A 346 -17.45 -20.12 -6.16
N LEU A 347 -17.12 -19.35 -5.10
CA LEU A 347 -15.75 -19.28 -4.59
C LEU A 347 -15.22 -20.66 -4.18
N LEU A 348 -16.03 -21.48 -3.49
CA LEU A 348 -15.62 -22.83 -3.10
C LEU A 348 -15.48 -23.78 -4.29
N ALA A 349 -16.37 -23.68 -5.29
CA ALA A 349 -16.30 -24.48 -6.51
C ALA A 349 -15.02 -24.15 -7.30
N ASP A 350 -14.71 -22.87 -7.39
CA ASP A 350 -13.50 -22.36 -8.04
C ASP A 350 -12.24 -22.83 -7.31
N MET A 351 -12.20 -22.71 -5.98
CA MET A 351 -11.09 -23.18 -5.15
C MET A 351 -10.86 -24.70 -5.30
N ARG A 352 -11.94 -25.50 -5.37
CA ARG A 352 -11.85 -26.94 -5.65
C ARG A 352 -11.30 -27.20 -7.05
N THR A 353 -11.73 -26.42 -8.04
CA THR A 353 -11.30 -26.54 -9.45
C THR A 353 -9.79 -26.37 -9.59
N VAL A 354 -9.18 -25.43 -8.86
CA VAL A 354 -7.74 -25.19 -8.90
C VAL A 354 -6.95 -25.96 -7.81
N GLY A 355 -7.59 -26.85 -7.05
CA GLY A 355 -6.93 -27.67 -6.04
C GLY A 355 -6.50 -26.93 -4.76
N ILE A 356 -7.07 -25.75 -4.49
CA ILE A 356 -6.95 -25.07 -3.19
C ILE A 356 -7.66 -25.90 -2.11
N VAL A 357 -8.79 -26.51 -2.47
CA VAL A 357 -9.58 -27.39 -1.59
C VAL A 357 -9.61 -28.80 -2.17
N ALA A 358 -9.35 -29.80 -1.34
CA ALA A 358 -9.46 -31.22 -1.68
C ALA A 358 -10.08 -32.00 -0.52
N GLU A 359 -10.98 -32.95 -0.80
CA GLU A 359 -11.61 -33.83 0.20
C GLU A 359 -12.17 -33.06 1.42
N ASP A 360 -12.78 -31.90 1.15
CA ASP A 360 -13.32 -30.97 2.14
C ASP A 360 -12.28 -30.42 3.13
N ARG A 361 -11.04 -30.25 2.70
CA ARG A 361 -9.98 -29.61 3.47
C ARG A 361 -9.17 -28.66 2.61
N LEU A 362 -8.52 -27.70 3.26
CA LEU A 362 -7.57 -26.82 2.60
C LEU A 362 -6.27 -27.58 2.33
N THR A 363 -5.78 -27.56 1.09
CA THR A 363 -4.47 -28.15 0.75
C THR A 363 -3.34 -27.26 1.26
N ASP A 364 -2.10 -27.75 1.29
CA ASP A 364 -0.94 -26.92 1.66
C ASP A 364 -0.79 -25.71 0.75
N PHE A 365 -0.96 -25.92 -0.56
CA PHE A 365 -1.03 -24.85 -1.56
C PHE A 365 -2.19 -23.91 -1.26
N GLY A 366 -3.38 -24.45 -1.00
CA GLY A 366 -4.56 -23.67 -0.65
C GLY A 366 -4.39 -22.82 0.60
N ARG A 367 -3.66 -23.32 1.61
CA ARG A 367 -3.32 -22.57 2.82
C ARG A 367 -2.43 -21.39 2.51
N ARG A 368 -1.44 -21.56 1.63
CA ARG A 368 -0.58 -20.46 1.15
C ARG A 368 -1.37 -19.45 0.34
N VAL A 369 -2.27 -19.89 -0.55
CA VAL A 369 -3.18 -18.99 -1.29
C VAL A 369 -4.05 -18.20 -0.33
N ALA A 370 -4.67 -18.85 0.67
CA ALA A 370 -5.55 -18.18 1.63
C ALA A 370 -4.80 -17.15 2.49
N LEU A 371 -3.64 -17.52 3.04
CA LEU A 371 -2.80 -16.59 3.81
C LEU A 371 -2.33 -15.41 2.95
N THR A 372 -1.89 -15.67 1.73
CA THR A 372 -1.48 -14.60 0.80
C THR A 372 -2.66 -13.72 0.44
N GLY A 373 -3.84 -14.29 0.21
CA GLY A 373 -5.04 -13.53 -0.09
C GLY A 373 -5.47 -12.61 1.06
N ILE A 374 -5.35 -13.06 2.31
CA ILE A 374 -5.57 -12.20 3.48
C ILE A 374 -4.53 -11.08 3.55
N ARG A 375 -3.25 -11.37 3.31
CA ARG A 375 -2.21 -10.34 3.23
C ARG A 375 -2.48 -9.33 2.13
N THR A 376 -2.78 -9.80 0.92
CA THR A 376 -3.13 -8.95 -0.22
C THR A 376 -4.29 -8.02 0.16
N ARG A 377 -5.32 -8.55 0.84
CA ARG A 377 -6.44 -7.75 1.31
C ARG A 377 -6.08 -6.72 2.36
N ALA A 378 -5.22 -7.09 3.32
CA ALA A 378 -4.70 -6.16 4.31
C ALA A 378 -3.81 -5.10 3.65
N MET A 379 -3.14 -5.45 2.55
CA MET A 379 -2.18 -4.62 1.85
C MET A 379 -2.76 -3.72 0.76
N GLN A 380 -4.02 -3.92 0.38
CA GLN A 380 -4.70 -3.08 -0.59
C GLN A 380 -5.26 -1.82 0.07
N ALA A 381 -5.12 -0.68 -0.62
CA ALA A 381 -5.88 0.51 -0.29
C ALA A 381 -7.37 0.25 -0.53
N ARG A 382 -8.22 0.81 0.33
CA ARG A 382 -9.66 0.74 0.10
C ARG A 382 -10.01 1.67 -1.05
N ASP A 383 -10.49 1.12 -2.15
CA ASP A 383 -11.44 1.86 -2.98
C ASP A 383 -12.77 1.83 -2.22
N ASP A 384 -13.15 2.96 -1.62
CA ASP A 384 -14.39 3.12 -0.83
C ASP A 384 -15.67 2.75 -1.61
#